data_AF-A0A940IHC3-F1
#
_entry.id   AF-A0A940IHC3-F1
#
_cell.length_a   1.000
_cell.length_b   1.000
_cell.length_c   1.000
_cell.angle_alpha   90.00
_cell.angle_beta   90.00
_cell.angle_gamma   90.00
#
_symmetry.space_group_name_H-M   'P 1'
#
loop_
_entity.id
_entity.type
_entity.pdbx_description
1 polymer ?
#
loop_
_entity_poly.entity_id
_entity_poly.type
_entity_poly.pdbx_seq_one_letter_code
_entity_poly.pdbx_strand_id
1 'polypeptide(L)' 'MEKNFSFKKGWKQLPQSAVPEVRSKIISALELKTIPSFYPRLNGRIEPKISEARKIEAIFAEYGITDIWGN' A
#
# COMPACT_ATOMS: atom_id res chain seq x y z
N MET A 1 14.48 -11.88 -11.73
CA MET A 1 14.27 -10.72 -10.84
C MET A 1 12.89 -10.87 -10.24
N GLU A 2 12.79 -11.23 -8.98
CA GLU A 2 11.49 -11.31 -8.29
C GLU A 2 10.90 -9.90 -8.20
N LYS A 3 9.75 -9.68 -8.82
CA LYS A 3 9.01 -8.42 -8.66
C LYS A 3 8.51 -8.37 -7.22
N ASN A 4 9.09 -7.50 -6.41
CA ASN A 4 8.66 -7.33 -5.03
C ASN A 4 7.39 -6.45 -5.01
N PHE A 5 6.22 -7.09 -4.88
CA PHE A 5 4.93 -6.41 -4.82
C PHE A 5 4.61 -5.82 -3.44
N SER A 6 5.55 -5.91 -2.49
CA SER A 6 5.45 -5.22 -1.21
C SER A 6 5.42 -3.71 -1.44
N PHE A 7 4.64 -2.98 -0.67
CA PHE A 7 4.72 -1.51 -0.59
C PHE A 7 5.15 -1.04 0.80
N LYS A 8 5.83 -1.91 1.56
CA LYS A 8 6.45 -1.56 2.85
C LYS A 8 7.46 -0.43 2.75
N LYS A 9 8.17 -0.32 1.63
CA LYS A 9 9.11 0.77 1.40
C LYS A 9 8.41 2.13 1.47
N GLY A 10 7.28 2.29 0.77
CA GLY A 10 6.44 3.48 0.87
C GLY A 10 5.83 3.63 2.26
N TRP A 11 5.37 2.53 2.86
CA TRP A 11 4.77 2.52 4.19
C TRP A 11 5.69 3.08 5.28
N LYS A 12 6.99 2.74 5.25
CA LYS A 12 8.00 3.23 6.20
C LYS A 12 8.30 4.73 6.07
N GLN A 13 7.98 5.32 4.92
CA GLN A 13 8.17 6.76 4.67
C GLN A 13 7.00 7.60 5.21
N LEU A 14 5.88 6.97 5.57
CA LEU A 14 4.73 7.68 6.13
C LEU A 14 5.03 8.21 7.54
N PRO A 15 4.54 9.41 7.89
CA PRO A 15 4.53 9.84 9.28
C PRO A 15 3.60 8.93 10.09
N GLN A 16 3.98 8.63 11.33
CA GLN A 16 3.21 7.73 12.21
C GLN A 16 1.77 8.21 12.44
N SER A 17 1.54 9.52 12.40
CA SER A 17 0.21 10.12 12.50
C SER A 17 -0.68 9.82 11.29
N ALA A 18 -0.11 9.63 10.09
CA ALA A 18 -0.86 9.34 8.86
C ALA A 18 -1.12 7.84 8.65
N VAL A 19 -0.35 6.97 9.30
CA VAL A 19 -0.45 5.51 9.16
C VAL A 19 -1.90 4.98 9.31
N PRO A 20 -2.69 5.37 10.33
CA PRO A 20 -4.06 4.89 10.47
C PRO A 20 -4.98 5.32 9.32
N GLU A 21 -4.82 6.57 8.86
CA GLU A 21 -5.59 7.15 7.76
C GLU A 21 -5.28 6.46 6.44
N VAL A 22 -3.99 6.34 6.10
CA VAL A 22 -3.53 5.69 4.85
C VAL A 22 -3.98 4.24 4.80
N ARG A 23 -3.91 3.50 5.92
CA ARG A 23 -4.44 2.14 5.98
C ARG A 23 -5.93 2.09 5.62
N SER A 24 -6.71 3.00 6.20
CA SER A 24 -8.15 3.09 5.99
C SER A 24 -8.48 3.42 4.53
N LYS A 25 -7.74 4.38 3.94
CA LYS A 25 -7.83 4.73 2.52
C LYS A 25 -7.53 3.53 1.62
N ILE A 26 -6.45 2.80 1.88
CA ILE A 26 -6.07 1.62 1.07
C ILE A 26 -7.13 0.51 1.20
N ILE A 27 -7.57 0.20 2.42
CA ILE A 27 -8.61 -0.82 2.65
C ILE A 27 -9.89 -0.46 1.88
N SER A 28 -10.32 0.79 1.95
CA SER A 28 -11.52 1.29 1.27
C SER A 28 -11.34 1.28 -0.25
N ALA A 29 -10.21 1.78 -0.76
CA ALA A 29 -9.93 1.86 -2.19
C ALA A 29 -9.80 0.47 -2.85
N LEU A 30 -9.31 -0.51 -2.10
CA LEU A 30 -9.18 -1.91 -2.53
C LEU A 30 -10.42 -2.76 -2.20
N GLU A 31 -11.48 -2.16 -1.65
CA GLU A 31 -12.72 -2.82 -1.26
C GLU A 31 -12.48 -4.06 -0.37
N LEU A 32 -11.47 -3.98 0.50
CA LEU A 32 -11.10 -5.07 1.39
C LEU A 32 -12.10 -5.16 2.54
N LYS A 33 -12.63 -6.36 2.77
CA LYS A 33 -13.60 -6.61 3.84
C LYS A 33 -13.00 -6.49 5.25
N THR A 34 -11.70 -6.74 5.41
CA THR A 34 -11.07 -6.84 6.72
C THR A 34 -9.63 -6.32 6.74
N ILE A 35 -9.21 -5.73 7.87
CA ILE A 35 -7.83 -5.26 8.10
C ILE A 35 -6.79 -6.38 7.91
N PRO A 36 -6.99 -7.63 8.37
CA PRO A 36 -6.04 -8.71 8.12
C PRO A 36 -5.72 -8.95 6.63
N SER A 37 -6.65 -8.63 5.72
CA SER A 37 -6.44 -8.78 4.27
C SER A 37 -5.46 -7.76 3.67
N PHE A 38 -5.17 -6.68 4.40
CA PHE A 38 -4.20 -5.66 4.01
C PHE A 38 -2.74 -6.14 4.19
N TYR A 39 -2.43 -6.83 5.30
CA TYR A 39 -1.04 -7.21 5.60
C TYR A 39 -0.38 -8.11 4.55
N PRO A 40 -1.05 -9.13 3.97
CA PRO A 40 -0.47 -9.90 2.87
C PRO A 40 -0.09 -9.04 1.67
N ARG A 41 -0.90 -8.02 1.33
CA ARG A 41 -0.62 -7.06 0.24
C ARG A 41 0.53 -6.13 0.60
N LEU A 42 0.53 -5.56 1.80
CA LEU A 42 1.63 -4.73 2.31
C LEU A 42 2.97 -5.46 2.20
N ASN A 43 2.98 -6.76 2.55
CA ASN A 43 4.16 -7.62 2.49
C ASN A 43 4.48 -8.20 1.11
N GLY A 44 3.69 -7.92 0.07
CA GLY A 44 3.90 -8.46 -1.28
C GLY A 44 3.59 -9.95 -1.43
N ARG A 45 2.87 -10.57 -0.48
CA ARG A 45 2.42 -11.97 -0.57
C ARG A 45 1.29 -12.17 -1.59
N ILE A 46 0.63 -11.09 -1.96
CA ILE A 46 -0.43 -11.07 -2.97
C ILE A 46 0.02 -10.09 -4.05
N GLU A 47 0.10 -10.57 -5.29
CA GLU A 47 0.33 -9.72 -6.46
C GLU A 47 -0.89 -8.81 -6.68
N PRO A 48 -0.73 -7.48 -6.60
CA PRO A 48 -1.83 -6.56 -6.85
C PRO A 48 -2.14 -6.51 -8.34
N LYS A 49 -3.42 -6.35 -8.68
CA LYS A 49 -3.81 -5.97 -10.04
C LYS A 49 -3.24 -4.59 -10.37
N ILE A 50 -3.06 -4.30 -11.66
CA ILE A 50 -2.61 -2.97 -12.13
C ILE A 50 -3.52 -1.84 -11.58
N SER A 51 -4.83 -2.08 -11.48
CA SER A 51 -5.77 -1.12 -10.89
C SER A 51 -5.57 -0.91 -9.40
N GLU A 52 -5.26 -1.96 -8.64
CA GLU A 52 -4.95 -1.87 -7.20
C GLU A 52 -3.63 -1.12 -6.99
N ALA A 53 -2.60 -1.44 -7.80
CA ALA A 53 -1.31 -0.76 -7.76
C ALA A 53 -1.45 0.75 -7.98
N ARG A 54 -2.19 1.17 -9.02
CA ARG A 54 -2.46 2.59 -9.28
C ARG A 54 -3.19 3.30 -8.14
N LYS A 55 -4.15 2.62 -7.50
CA LYS A 55 -4.87 3.17 -6.34
C LYS A 55 -3.92 3.37 -5.15
N ILE A 56 -3.04 2.40 -4.89
CA ILE A 56 -2.04 2.49 -3.83
C ILE A 56 -1.07 3.65 -4.12
N GLU A 57 -0.53 3.72 -5.34
CA GLU A 57 0.35 4.80 -5.79
C GLU A 57 -0.28 6.18 -5.64
N ALA A 58 -1.55 6.34 -6.03
CA ALA A 58 -2.27 7.61 -5.88
C ALA A 58 -2.39 8.03 -4.40
N ILE A 59 -2.71 7.08 -3.50
CA ILE A 59 -2.81 7.37 -2.07
C ILE A 59 -1.46 7.81 -1.50
N PHE A 60 -0.35 7.13 -1.86
CA PHE A 60 0.98 7.53 -1.40
C PHE A 60 1.44 8.87 -1.99
N ALA A 61 1.04 9.19 -3.22
CA ALA A 61 1.33 10.46 -3.86
C ALA A 61 0.71 11.66 -3.12
N GLU A 62 -0.44 11.49 -2.44
CA GLU A 62 -1.01 12.52 -1.55
C GLU A 62 -0.06 12.93 -0.42
N TYR A 63 0.87 12.04 -0.04
CA TYR A 63 1.89 12.28 0.99
C TYR A 63 3.27 12.59 0.39
N GLY A 64 3.36 12.81 -0.93
CA GLY A 64 4.62 13.09 -1.61
C GLY A 64 5.54 11.87 -1.78
N ILE A 65 5.02 10.65 -1.59
CA ILE A 65 5.81 9.41 -1.67
C ILE A 65 5.58 8.76 -3.04
N THR A 66 6.63 8.69 -3.86
CA THR A 66 6.58 8.12 -5.22
C THR A 66 7.31 6.78 -5.32
N ASP A 67 8.30 6.55 -4.46
CA ASP A 67 9.08 5.33 -4.40
C ASP A 67 8.51 4.37 -3.33
N ILE A 68 7.41 3.69 -3.69
CA ILE A 68 6.58 2.94 -2.74
C ILE A 68 6.86 1.43 -2.72
N TRP A 69 7.28 0.86 -3.85
CA TRP A 69 7.39 -0.59 -4.03
C TRP A 69 8.72 -1.13 -3.50
N GLY A 70 8.69 -2.28 -2.85
CA GLY A 70 9.79 -2.88 -2.11
C GLY A 70 9.53 -3.06 -0.61
N ASN A 71 10.57 -3.46 0.11
CA ASN A 71 10.51 -3.75 1.56
C ASN A 71 11.24 -2.68 2.37
#